data_AF-A0A2N2PDY3-F1
#
_entry.id   AF-A0A2N2PDY3-F1
#
_cell.length_a   1.000
_cell.length_b   1.000
_cell.length_c   1.000
_cell.angle_alpha   90.00
_cell.angle_beta   90.00
_cell.angle_gamma   90.00
#
_symmetry.space_group_name_H-M   'P 1'
#
loop_
_entity.id
_entity.type
_entity.pdbx_description
1 polymer ?
#
loop_
_entity_poly.entity_id
_entity_poly.type
_entity_poly.pdbx_seq_one_letter_code
_entity_poly.pdbx_strand_id
1 'polypeptide(L)'
;MISGVLLLWLFVCMLYDLRFREVPQALTLVPLLIAVGYAGLHGLWLPAFLTVTLVFCSDIEPHSRRFFVVGVLSILMMVFAFPDILTLFILILIWALWEMKAMGGADAKLLMVIALVVPQPVIFLLIALAGGVQGLAALVLRRKEVPYIVAIFSGAALFTVLRLFGIL
;
A
#
# COMPACT_ATOMS: atom_id res chain seq x y z
N MET A 1 -18.33 0.25 -7.49
CA MET A 1 -17.96 1.60 -7.99
C MET A 1 -16.57 2.04 -7.54
N ILE A 2 -16.20 1.88 -6.27
CA ILE A 2 -14.89 2.29 -5.72
C ILE A 2 -13.69 1.65 -6.46
N SER A 3 -13.81 0.38 -6.86
CA SER A 3 -12.73 -0.34 -7.57
C SER A 3 -12.36 0.29 -8.92
N GLY A 4 -13.33 0.86 -9.67
CA GLY A 4 -13.05 1.46 -10.97
C GLY A 4 -12.23 2.76 -10.87
N VAL A 5 -12.55 3.59 -9.89
CA VAL A 5 -11.81 4.85 -9.62
C VAL A 5 -10.40 4.52 -9.12
N LEU A 6 -10.26 3.55 -8.21
CA LEU A 6 -8.97 3.07 -7.73
C LEU A 6 -8.09 2.58 -8.88
N LEU A 7 -8.64 1.74 -9.78
CA LEU A 7 -7.89 1.23 -10.93
C LEU A 7 -7.49 2.33 -11.91
N LEU A 8 -8.37 3.29 -12.18
CA LEU A 8 -8.05 4.41 -13.05
C LEU A 8 -6.92 5.26 -12.45
N TRP A 9 -6.97 5.53 -11.15
CA TRP A 9 -5.89 6.23 -10.46
C TRP A 9 -4.57 5.46 -10.48
N LEU A 10 -4.59 4.15 -10.17
CA LEU A 10 -3.40 3.30 -10.24
C LEU A 10 -2.83 3.22 -11.66
N PHE A 11 -3.70 3.21 -12.68
CA PHE A 11 -3.30 3.26 -14.07
C PHE A 11 -2.58 4.58 -14.40
N VAL A 12 -3.10 5.72 -13.94
CA VAL A 12 -2.43 7.02 -14.09
C VAL A 12 -1.06 6.99 -13.38
N CYS A 13 -0.98 6.50 -12.14
CA CYS A 13 0.29 6.34 -11.43
C CYS A 13 1.28 5.47 -12.20
N MET A 14 0.81 4.36 -12.78
CA MET A 14 1.63 3.46 -13.60
C MET A 14 2.16 4.15 -14.86
N LEU A 15 1.34 4.96 -15.53
CA LEU A 15 1.78 5.71 -16.70
C LEU A 15 2.85 6.76 -16.36
N TYR A 16 2.71 7.46 -15.22
CA TYR A 16 3.74 8.39 -14.75
C TYR A 16 5.03 7.66 -14.41
N ASP A 17 4.95 6.54 -13.69
CA ASP A 17 6.10 5.73 -13.32
C ASP A 17 6.85 5.16 -14.55
N LEU A 18 6.09 4.67 -15.55
CA LEU A 18 6.68 4.18 -16.80
C LEU A 18 7.34 5.29 -17.62
N ARG A 19 6.77 6.50 -17.63
CA ARG A 19 7.24 7.62 -18.45
C ARG A 19 8.38 8.41 -17.81
N PHE A 20 8.30 8.65 -16.51
CA PHE A 20 9.19 9.56 -15.79
C PHE A 20 10.03 8.88 -14.71
N ARG A 21 9.79 7.59 -14.43
CA ARG A 21 10.44 6.82 -13.34
C ARG A 21 10.22 7.42 -11.95
N GLU A 22 9.27 8.34 -11.84
CA GLU A 22 8.91 9.04 -10.62
C GLU A 22 7.41 9.28 -10.60
N VAL A 23 6.81 9.22 -9.41
CA VAL A 23 5.41 9.56 -9.20
C VAL A 23 5.32 10.89 -8.45
N PRO A 24 4.56 11.87 -8.96
CA PRO A 24 4.40 13.15 -8.28
C PRO A 24 3.88 12.97 -6.86
N GLN A 25 4.48 13.68 -5.90
CA GLN A 25 4.09 13.58 -4.49
C GLN A 25 2.61 13.93 -4.27
N ALA A 26 2.06 14.90 -5.01
CA ALA A 26 0.64 15.22 -4.95
C ALA A 26 -0.26 14.04 -5.35
N LEU A 27 0.18 13.20 -6.31
CA LEU A 27 -0.56 12.05 -6.80
C LEU A 27 -0.57 10.88 -5.81
N THR A 28 0.30 10.90 -4.80
CA THR A 28 0.33 9.88 -3.73
C THR A 28 -0.26 10.41 -2.42
N LEU A 29 0.04 11.66 -2.04
CA LEU A 29 -0.44 12.25 -0.79
C LEU A 29 -1.94 12.60 -0.82
N VAL A 30 -2.45 13.20 -1.90
CA VAL A 30 -3.88 13.58 -1.95
C VAL A 30 -4.78 12.35 -1.84
N PRO A 31 -4.55 11.25 -2.59
CA PRO A 31 -5.33 10.03 -2.44
C PRO A 31 -5.17 9.39 -1.06
N LEU A 32 -3.99 9.48 -0.43
CA LEU A 32 -3.77 8.98 0.93
C LEU A 32 -4.62 9.75 1.95
N LEU A 33 -4.66 11.06 1.88
CA LEU A 33 -5.51 11.88 2.76
C LEU A 33 -7.00 11.57 2.56
N ILE A 34 -7.43 11.42 1.30
CA ILE A 34 -8.80 11.01 0.97
C ILE A 34 -9.09 9.61 1.52
N ALA A 35 -8.16 8.67 1.39
CA ALA A 35 -8.30 7.29 1.88
C ALA A 35 -8.38 7.22 3.41
N VAL A 36 -7.58 8.01 4.12
CA VAL A 36 -7.64 8.14 5.59
C VAL A 36 -9.01 8.68 6.03
N GLY A 37 -9.50 9.74 5.38
CA GLY A 37 -10.83 10.29 5.67
C GLY A 37 -11.94 9.29 5.36
N TYR A 38 -11.86 8.63 4.21
CA TYR A 38 -12.81 7.59 3.79
C TYR A 38 -12.84 6.42 4.79
N ALA A 39 -11.68 5.91 5.19
CA ALA A 39 -11.54 4.81 6.15
C ALA A 39 -12.13 5.17 7.52
N GLY A 40 -11.85 6.38 8.02
CA GLY A 40 -12.46 6.89 9.25
C GLY A 40 -13.98 6.90 9.20
N LEU A 41 -14.56 7.44 8.12
CA LEU A 41 -16.02 7.49 7.92
C LEU A 41 -16.68 6.10 7.84
N HIS A 42 -15.93 5.06 7.45
CA HIS A 42 -16.42 3.68 7.34
C HIS A 42 -16.09 2.80 8.56
N GLY A 43 -15.65 3.41 9.67
CA GLY A 43 -15.40 2.69 10.93
C GLY A 43 -13.98 2.16 11.10
N LEU A 44 -13.10 2.32 10.10
CA LEU A 44 -11.69 1.91 10.14
C LEU A 44 -10.81 2.98 10.80
N TRP A 45 -11.22 3.48 11.97
CA TRP A 45 -10.55 4.57 12.67
C TRP A 45 -9.13 4.20 13.10
N LEU A 46 -8.93 2.96 13.56
CA LEU A 46 -7.62 2.46 13.99
C LEU A 46 -6.63 2.34 12.81
N PRO A 47 -6.98 1.68 11.67
CA PRO A 47 -6.13 1.69 10.48
C PRO A 47 -5.84 3.09 9.93
N ALA A 48 -6.84 3.99 9.93
CA ALA A 48 -6.67 5.36 9.47
C ALA A 48 -5.68 6.12 10.35
N PHE A 49 -5.85 6.07 11.67
CA PHE A 49 -4.94 6.69 12.63
C PHE A 49 -3.52 6.12 12.51
N LEU A 50 -3.39 4.79 12.47
CA LEU A 50 -2.10 4.14 12.33
C LEU A 50 -1.39 4.60 11.06
N THR A 51 -2.10 4.68 9.92
CA THR A 51 -1.51 5.14 8.65
C THR A 51 -0.92 6.55 8.78
N VAL A 52 -1.66 7.47 9.41
CA VAL A 52 -1.19 8.83 9.68
C VAL A 52 0.05 8.78 10.57
N THR A 53 0.00 8.05 11.67
CA THR A 53 1.14 7.89 12.58
C THR A 53 2.37 7.32 11.86
N LEU A 54 2.22 6.27 11.04
CA LEU A 54 3.31 5.66 10.29
C LEU A 54 3.99 6.66 9.34
N VAL A 55 3.20 7.46 8.62
CA VAL A 55 3.71 8.50 7.71
C VAL A 55 4.39 9.64 8.48
N PHE A 56 3.89 10.06 9.64
CA PHE A 56 4.57 11.07 10.45
C PHE A 56 5.84 10.53 11.11
N CYS A 57 5.82 9.27 11.56
CA CYS A 57 6.97 8.64 12.21
C CYS A 57 8.14 8.40 11.26
N SER A 58 7.90 8.28 9.94
CA SER A 58 9.00 8.16 8.97
C SER A 58 9.87 9.41 8.88
N ASP A 59 9.37 10.56 9.34
CA ASP A 59 10.10 11.83 9.33
C ASP A 59 10.84 12.11 10.67
N ILE A 60 10.66 11.29 11.70
CA ILE A 60 11.28 11.50 13.02
C ILE A 60 12.75 11.05 13.00
N GLU A 61 13.69 11.90 13.41
CA GLU A 61 15.07 11.49 13.69
C GLU A 61 15.29 11.29 15.21
N PRO A 62 16.10 10.33 15.67
CA PRO A 62 16.93 9.36 14.94
C PRO A 62 16.20 8.07 14.53
N HIS A 63 16.70 7.43 13.47
CA HIS A 63 16.13 6.21 12.85
C HIS A 63 15.87 5.05 13.83
N SER A 64 16.73 4.87 14.84
CA SER A 64 16.59 3.80 15.84
C SER A 64 15.36 3.92 16.73
N ARG A 65 14.84 5.14 16.94
CA ARG A 65 13.64 5.36 17.76
C ARG A 65 12.34 5.11 16.99
N ARG A 66 12.39 5.09 15.66
CA ARG A 66 11.20 4.91 14.79
C ARG A 66 10.54 3.55 15.00
N PHE A 67 11.33 2.47 14.89
CA PHE A 67 10.84 1.10 15.08
C PHE A 67 10.29 0.87 16.49
N PHE A 68 10.91 1.48 17.50
CA PHE A 68 10.42 1.37 18.87
C PHE A 68 9.06 2.05 19.06
N VAL A 69 8.92 3.31 18.62
CA VAL A 69 7.67 4.06 18.73
C VAL A 69 6.55 3.39 17.93
N VAL A 70 6.82 3.04 16.67
CA VAL A 70 5.86 2.35 15.81
C VAL A 70 5.50 0.98 16.38
N GLY A 71 6.47 0.22 16.87
CA GLY A 71 6.25 -1.10 17.46
C GLY A 71 5.33 -1.05 18.68
N VAL A 72 5.61 -0.16 19.63
CA VAL A 72 4.78 0.02 20.84
C VAL A 72 3.35 0.44 20.47
N LEU A 73 3.20 1.43 19.58
CA LEU A 73 1.88 1.88 19.15
C LEU A 73 1.12 0.79 18.40
N SER A 74 1.80 0.04 17.53
CA SER A 74 1.21 -1.07 16.77
C SER A 74 0.68 -2.17 17.67
N ILE A 75 1.46 -2.59 18.67
CA ILE A 75 1.04 -3.60 19.64
C ILE A 75 -0.18 -3.11 20.41
N LEU A 76 -0.13 -1.86 20.91
CA LEU A 76 -1.25 -1.27 21.63
C LEU A 76 -2.52 -1.23 20.77
N MET A 77 -2.41 -0.84 19.50
CA MET A 77 -3.55 -0.80 18.58
C MET A 77 -4.10 -2.18 18.24
N MET A 78 -3.24 -3.18 18.03
CA MET A 78 -3.68 -4.54 17.69
C MET A 78 -4.50 -5.19 18.80
N VAL A 79 -4.22 -4.88 20.08
CA VAL A 79 -4.99 -5.40 21.23
C VAL A 79 -6.46 -4.97 21.18
N PHE A 80 -6.76 -3.81 20.60
CA PHE A 80 -8.12 -3.27 20.55
C PHE A 80 -8.83 -3.46 19.20
N ALA A 81 -8.17 -4.09 18.21
CA ALA A 81 -8.59 -4.03 16.81
C ALA A 81 -9.03 -5.37 16.19
N PHE A 82 -9.75 -6.22 16.94
CA PHE A 82 -10.13 -7.57 16.47
C PHE A 82 -10.67 -7.68 15.03
N PRO A 83 -11.57 -6.81 14.53
CA PRO A 83 -12.03 -6.90 13.14
C PRO A 83 -10.98 -6.46 12.10
N ASP A 84 -10.02 -5.62 12.49
CA ASP A 84 -9.11 -4.91 11.57
C ASP A 84 -7.63 -5.31 11.73
N ILE A 85 -7.33 -6.32 12.57
CA ILE A 85 -5.96 -6.77 12.88
C ILE A 85 -5.15 -7.04 11.60
N LEU A 86 -5.76 -7.67 10.59
CA LEU A 86 -5.06 -7.98 9.33
C LEU A 86 -4.70 -6.70 8.57
N THR A 87 -5.60 -5.72 8.51
CA THR A 87 -5.34 -4.43 7.86
C THR A 87 -4.23 -3.68 8.59
N LEU A 88 -4.25 -3.66 9.92
CA LEU A 88 -3.17 -3.06 10.73
C LEU A 88 -1.83 -3.75 10.46
N PHE A 89 -1.81 -5.08 10.45
CA PHE A 89 -0.61 -5.87 10.16
C PHE A 89 -0.04 -5.55 8.78
N ILE A 90 -0.90 -5.47 7.75
CA ILE A 90 -0.51 -5.11 6.40
C ILE A 90 0.09 -3.70 6.35
N LEU A 91 -0.53 -2.72 7.01
CA LEU A 91 0.00 -1.34 7.07
C LEU A 91 1.38 -1.28 7.72
N ILE A 92 1.58 -2.02 8.81
CA ILE A 92 2.88 -2.10 9.50
C ILE A 92 3.91 -2.76 8.60
N LEU A 93 3.56 -3.84 7.90
CA LEU A 93 4.45 -4.53 6.98
C LEU A 93 4.87 -3.61 5.83
N ILE A 94 3.92 -2.88 5.23
CA ILE A 94 4.20 -1.89 4.17
C ILE A 94 5.16 -0.83 4.68
N TRP A 95 4.90 -0.27 5.87
CA TRP A 95 5.78 0.73 6.47
C TRP A 95 7.16 0.18 6.79
N ALA A 96 7.27 -1.04 7.33
CA ALA A 96 8.54 -1.67 7.63
C ALA A 96 9.38 -1.90 6.36
N LEU A 97 8.74 -2.37 5.27
CA LEU A 97 9.41 -2.52 3.96
C LEU A 97 9.90 -1.18 3.41
N TRP A 98 9.10 -0.12 3.59
CA TRP A 98 9.50 1.23 3.21
C TRP A 98 10.68 1.74 4.05
N GLU A 99 10.63 1.59 5.38
CA GLU A 99 11.66 2.06 6.30
C GLU A 99 13.00 1.32 6.09
N MET A 100 12.94 0.03 5.75
CA MET A 100 14.11 -0.78 5.39
C MET A 100 14.66 -0.49 3.98
N LYS A 101 14.11 0.51 3.27
CA LYS A 101 14.46 0.87 1.88
C LYS A 101 14.27 -0.26 0.87
N ALA A 102 13.45 -1.27 1.19
CA ALA A 102 13.08 -2.33 0.28
C ALA A 102 12.00 -1.90 -0.73
N MET A 103 11.27 -0.83 -0.41
CA MET A 103 10.19 -0.27 -1.23
C MET A 103 10.28 1.27 -1.24
N GLY A 104 9.92 1.89 -2.37
CA GLY A 104 9.87 3.34 -2.49
C GLY A 104 8.72 3.95 -1.68
N GLY A 105 8.89 5.20 -1.24
CA GLY A 105 7.83 5.89 -0.48
C GLY A 105 6.56 6.15 -1.29
N ALA A 106 6.66 6.24 -2.62
CA ALA A 106 5.49 6.32 -3.49
C ALA A 106 4.70 5.00 -3.46
N ASP A 107 5.36 3.87 -3.67
CA ASP A 107 4.77 2.53 -3.67
C ASP A 107 4.10 2.22 -2.32
N ALA A 108 4.77 2.56 -1.21
CA ALA A 108 4.24 2.37 0.13
C ALA A 108 2.92 3.13 0.33
N LYS A 109 2.86 4.39 -0.10
CA LYS A 109 1.63 5.19 -0.01
C LYS A 109 0.52 4.64 -0.89
N LEU A 110 0.82 4.13 -2.08
CA LEU A 110 -0.16 3.45 -2.94
C LEU A 110 -0.75 2.23 -2.24
N LEU A 111 0.09 1.38 -1.65
CA LEU A 111 -0.35 0.20 -0.92
C LEU A 111 -1.15 0.55 0.34
N MET A 112 -0.76 1.61 1.07
CA MET A 112 -1.54 2.12 2.21
C MET A 112 -2.92 2.60 1.79
N VAL A 113 -3.04 3.32 0.67
CA VAL A 113 -4.35 3.71 0.10
C VAL A 113 -5.19 2.47 -0.20
N ILE A 114 -4.61 1.46 -0.84
CA ILE A 114 -5.32 0.21 -1.14
C ILE A 114 -5.79 -0.46 0.14
N ALA A 115 -4.97 -0.51 1.20
CA ALA A 115 -5.31 -1.14 2.48
C ALA A 115 -6.50 -0.47 3.15
N LEU A 116 -6.58 0.86 3.04
CA LEU A 116 -7.64 1.66 3.63
C LEU A 116 -8.95 1.64 2.82
N VAL A 117 -8.87 1.61 1.49
CA VAL A 117 -10.03 1.67 0.60
C VAL A 117 -10.62 0.28 0.33
N VAL A 118 -9.77 -0.74 0.27
CA VAL A 118 -10.13 -2.13 0.01
C VAL A 118 -9.49 -2.99 1.10
N PRO A 119 -10.11 -3.09 2.29
CA PRO A 119 -9.60 -3.86 3.43
C PRO A 119 -9.80 -5.38 3.21
N GLN A 120 -9.35 -5.91 2.06
CA GLN A 120 -9.41 -7.32 1.70
C GLN A 120 -7.99 -7.83 1.49
N PRO A 121 -7.45 -8.68 2.39
CA PRO A 121 -6.07 -9.16 2.32
C PRO A 121 -5.68 -9.84 0.99
N VAL A 122 -6.66 -10.44 0.30
CA VAL A 122 -6.47 -11.14 -0.97
C VAL A 122 -5.87 -10.24 -2.04
N ILE A 123 -6.19 -8.93 -2.06
CA ILE A 123 -5.61 -8.01 -3.05
C ILE A 123 -4.08 -7.92 -2.92
N PHE A 124 -3.55 -7.93 -1.68
CA PHE A 124 -2.12 -7.87 -1.41
C PHE A 124 -1.41 -9.15 -1.82
N LEU A 125 -2.07 -10.30 -1.68
CA LEU A 125 -1.56 -11.57 -2.19
C LEU A 125 -1.42 -11.53 -3.72
N LEU A 126 -2.44 -11.04 -4.43
CA LEU A 126 -2.38 -10.92 -5.89
C LEU A 126 -1.33 -9.91 -6.35
N ILE A 127 -1.18 -8.80 -5.64
CA ILE A 127 -0.10 -7.83 -5.89
C ILE A 127 1.27 -8.46 -5.65
N ALA A 128 1.45 -9.21 -4.57
CA ALA A 128 2.70 -9.91 -4.27
C ALA A 128 3.04 -10.98 -5.32
N LEU A 129 2.03 -11.73 -5.80
CA LEU A 129 2.20 -12.68 -6.89
C LEU A 129 2.61 -11.99 -8.19
N ALA A 130 1.93 -10.89 -8.55
CA ALA A 130 2.30 -10.09 -9.71
C ALA A 130 3.73 -9.54 -9.59
N GLY A 131 4.09 -9.04 -8.41
CA GLY A 131 5.44 -8.56 -8.11
C GLY A 131 6.50 -9.67 -8.16
N GLY A 132 6.17 -10.87 -7.70
CA GLY A 132 7.03 -12.05 -7.78
C GLY A 132 7.30 -12.48 -9.22
N VAL A 133 6.24 -12.57 -10.04
CA VAL A 133 6.39 -12.87 -11.49
C VAL A 133 7.20 -11.79 -12.19
N GLN A 134 6.94 -10.51 -11.86
CA GLN A 134 7.68 -9.38 -12.40
C GLN A 134 9.17 -9.44 -12.01
N GLY A 135 9.48 -9.75 -10.75
CA GLY A 135 10.86 -9.92 -10.26
C GLY A 135 11.58 -11.10 -10.91
N LEU A 136 10.90 -12.23 -11.11
CA LEU A 136 11.45 -13.39 -11.83
C LEU A 136 11.73 -13.04 -13.29
N ALA A 137 10.78 -12.38 -13.97
CA ALA A 137 10.99 -11.92 -15.35
C ALA A 137 12.15 -10.94 -15.45
N ALA A 138 12.29 -10.02 -14.48
CA ALA A 138 13.41 -9.08 -14.40
C ALA A 138 14.76 -9.80 -14.31
N LEU A 139 14.83 -10.84 -13.47
CA LEU A 139 16.03 -11.65 -13.26
C LEU A 139 16.42 -12.41 -14.52
N VAL A 140 15.45 -13.03 -15.20
CA VAL A 140 15.68 -13.73 -16.48
C VAL A 140 16.12 -12.77 -17.57
N LEU A 141 15.49 -11.60 -17.67
CA LEU A 141 15.78 -10.58 -18.68
C LEU A 141 16.99 -9.69 -18.31
N ARG A 142 17.66 -9.95 -17.17
CA ARG A 142 18.76 -9.16 -16.60
C ARG A 142 18.47 -7.65 -16.55
N ARG A 143 17.21 -7.27 -16.35
CA ARG A 143 16.82 -5.86 -16.19
C ARG A 143 16.97 -5.46 -14.73
N LYS A 144 17.78 -4.43 -14.48
CA LYS A 144 18.06 -3.93 -13.12
C LYS A 144 16.86 -3.24 -12.47
N GLU A 145 15.96 -2.65 -13.26
CA GLU A 145 14.89 -1.82 -12.74
C GLU A 145 13.57 -2.17 -13.41
N VAL A 146 12.63 -2.68 -12.62
CA VAL A 146 11.26 -2.92 -13.07
C VAL A 146 10.30 -2.12 -12.19
N PRO A 147 9.45 -1.27 -12.79
CA PRO A 147 8.57 -0.36 -12.06
C PRO A 147 7.58 -1.13 -11.20
N TYR A 148 7.65 -0.96 -9.87
CA TYR A 148 6.84 -1.71 -8.91
C TYR A 148 5.33 -1.46 -9.08
N ILE A 149 4.98 -0.28 -9.61
CA ILE A 149 3.59 0.15 -9.80
C ILE A 149 2.87 -0.71 -10.85
N VAL A 150 3.60 -1.32 -11.79
CA VAL A 150 3.02 -2.27 -12.75
C VAL A 150 2.50 -3.52 -12.03
N ALA A 151 3.24 -4.03 -11.05
CA ALA A 151 2.80 -5.15 -10.22
C ALA A 151 1.59 -4.77 -9.35
N ILE A 152 1.60 -3.57 -8.77
CA ILE A 152 0.49 -3.06 -7.94
C ILE A 152 -0.78 -2.94 -8.79
N PHE A 153 -0.69 -2.33 -9.97
CA PHE A 153 -1.83 -2.18 -10.89
C PHE A 153 -2.35 -3.53 -11.37
N SER A 154 -1.47 -4.42 -11.84
CA SER A 154 -1.87 -5.73 -12.37
C SER A 154 -2.52 -6.62 -11.30
N GLY A 155 -1.98 -6.64 -10.08
CA GLY A 155 -2.59 -7.35 -8.95
C GLY A 155 -3.96 -6.79 -8.56
N ALA A 156 -4.09 -5.46 -8.49
CA ALA A 156 -5.37 -4.80 -8.20
C ALA A 156 -6.42 -5.01 -9.32
N ALA A 157 -5.98 -5.01 -10.59
CA ALA A 157 -6.83 -5.28 -11.73
C ALA A 157 -7.33 -6.73 -11.71
N LEU A 158 -6.43 -7.69 -11.50
CA LEU A 158 -6.77 -9.11 -11.38
C LEU A 158 -7.78 -9.34 -10.25
N PHE A 159 -7.54 -8.76 -9.07
CA PHE A 159 -8.49 -8.80 -7.96
C PHE A 159 -9.88 -8.31 -8.35
N THR A 160 -9.95 -7.16 -9.03
CA THR A 160 -11.23 -6.57 -9.45
C THR A 160 -11.96 -7.46 -10.45
N VAL A 161 -11.21 -8.07 -11.39
CA VAL A 161 -11.76 -9.01 -12.36
C VAL A 161 -12.30 -10.27 -11.67
N LEU A 162 -11.52 -10.90 -10.78
CA LEU A 162 -11.93 -12.10 -10.06
C LEU A 162 -13.19 -11.85 -9.21
N ARG A 163 -13.26 -10.69 -8.55
CA ARG A 163 -14.44 -10.27 -7.80
C ARG A 163 -15.65 -10.01 -8.70
N LEU A 164 -15.46 -9.44 -9.89
CA LEU A 164 -16.53 -9.22 -10.86
C LEU A 164 -17.14 -10.55 -11.34
N PHE A 165 -16.30 -11.58 -11.51
CA PHE A 165 -16.74 -12.92 -11.88
C PHE A 165 -17.28 -13.75 -10.69
N GLY A 166 -17.34 -13.19 -9.47
CA GLY A 166 -17.86 -13.87 -8.28
C GLY A 166 -16.97 -15.00 -7.76
N ILE A 167 -15.69 -15.02 -8.15
CA ILE A 167 -14.70 -15.99 -7.66
C ILE A 167 -14.20 -15.59 -6.25
N LEU A 168 -14.28 -14.29 -5.93
CA LEU A 168 -13.88 -13.66 -4.67
C LEU A 168 -15.00 -12.80 -4.08
#